data_AF-A0A376DPI7-F1
#
_entry.id   AF-A0A376DPI7-F1
#
_cell.length_a   1.000
_cell.length_b   1.000
_cell.length_c   1.000
_cell.angle_alpha   90.00
_cell.angle_beta   90.00
_cell.angle_gamma   90.00
#
_symmetry.space_group_name_H-M   'P 1'
#
loop_
_entity.id
_entity.type
_entity.pdbx_description
1 polymer ?
#
loop_
_entity_poly.entity_id
_entity_poly.type
_entity_poly.pdbx_seq_one_letter_code
_entity_poly.pdbx_strand_id
1 'polypeptide(L)' 'MNYSYKGKILISTPDISGDIFSRSVVLIVEHNESGAFGLILNKKTAR' A
#
# COMPACT_ATOMS: atom_id res chain seq x y z
N MET A 1 -4.13 21.69 6.19
CA MET A 1 -3.62 20.99 5.00
C MET A 1 -4.28 19.62 4.96
N ASN A 2 -5.00 19.28 3.89
CA ASN A 2 -5.55 17.93 3.73
C ASN A 2 -4.42 16.98 3.33
N TYR A 3 -3.96 16.16 4.27
CA TYR A 3 -2.90 15.17 4.02
C TYR A 3 -3.48 13.96 3.30
N SER A 4 -3.37 13.95 1.96
CA SER A 4 -3.67 12.76 1.16
C SER A 4 -2.39 12.03 0.76
N TYR A 5 -2.50 10.70 0.67
CA TYR A 5 -1.44 9.81 0.18
C TYR A 5 -1.72 9.36 -1.25
N LYS A 6 -2.79 9.86 -1.90
CA LYS A 6 -3.10 9.57 -3.30
C LYS A 6 -1.90 9.82 -4.21
N GLY A 7 -1.58 8.85 -5.06
CA GLY A 7 -0.44 8.88 -5.99
C GLY A 7 0.91 8.58 -5.34
N LYS A 8 0.96 8.30 -4.03
CA LYS A 8 2.21 7.93 -3.34
C LYS A 8 2.37 6.41 -3.27
N ILE A 9 3.61 5.99 -3.08
CA ILE A 9 3.99 4.60 -2.83
C ILE A 9 4.20 4.42 -1.32
N LEU A 10 3.64 3.35 -0.76
CA LEU A 10 3.99 2.84 0.57
C LEU A 10 4.98 1.69 0.43
N ILE A 11 6.04 1.74 1.23
CA ILE A 11 7.08 0.71 1.30
C ILE A 11 6.96 0.00 2.65
N SER A 12 6.78 -1.32 2.63
CA SER A 12 6.71 -2.10 3.88
C SER A 12 8.02 -2.00 4.65
N THR A 13 7.92 -1.82 5.96
CA THR A 13 9.05 -1.89 6.89
C THR A 13 9.31 -3.33 7.35
N PRO A 14 10.51 -3.65 7.89
CA PRO A 14 10.87 -5.02 8.28
C PRO A 14 9.99 -5.64 9.36
N ASP A 15 9.37 -4.83 10.21
CA ASP A 15 8.46 -5.23 11.30
C ASP A 15 7.12 -5.82 10.81
N ILE A 16 6.71 -5.55 9.56
CA ILE A 16 5.50 -6.11 8.93
C ILE A 16 5.76 -7.54 8.38
N SER A 17 6.61 -8.31 9.07
CA SER A 17 6.95 -9.67 8.69
C SER A 17 5.76 -10.62 8.90
N GLY A 18 5.49 -11.49 7.91
CA GLY A 18 4.46 -12.55 8.01
C GLY A 18 3.06 -12.19 7.52
N ASP A 19 2.81 -10.95 7.12
CA ASP A 19 1.52 -10.45 6.59
C ASP A 19 1.52 -10.39 5.02
N ILE A 20 0.33 -10.32 4.41
CA ILE A 20 0.11 -10.02 2.99
C ILE A 20 0.84 -8.76 2.50
N PHE A 21 1.20 -7.82 3.38
CA PHE A 21 2.01 -6.64 3.06
C PHE A 21 3.51 -6.83 3.27
N SER A 22 3.97 -7.99 3.75
CA SER A 22 5.39 -8.25 3.93
C SER A 22 6.15 -8.10 2.61
N ARG A 23 7.19 -7.25 2.61
CA ARG A 23 7.99 -6.88 1.42
C ARG A 23 7.14 -6.31 0.28
N SER A 24 6.02 -5.68 0.57
CA SER A 24 5.14 -5.10 -0.44
C SER A 24 5.52 -3.66 -0.80
N VAL A 25 5.25 -3.33 -2.06
CA VAL A 25 5.24 -1.97 -2.61
C VAL A 25 3.80 -1.68 -3.00
N VAL A 26 3.16 -0.74 -2.31
CA VAL A 26 1.74 -0.42 -2.52
C VAL A 26 1.60 0.96 -3.16
N LEU A 27 0.90 1.05 -4.29
CA LEU A 27 0.46 2.35 -4.84
C LEU A 27 -0.89 2.73 -4.23
N ILE A 28 -0.99 3.93 -3.67
CA ILE A 28 -2.26 4.48 -3.18
C ILE A 28 -3.00 5.18 -4.32
N VAL A 29 -4.12 4.60 -4.74
CA VAL A 29 -4.96 5.11 -5.82
C VAL A 29 -5.95 6.14 -5.30
N GLU A 30 -6.45 5.94 -4.08
CA GLU A 30 -7.36 6.87 -3.39
C GLU A 30 -7.04 6.95 -1.90
N HIS A 31 -7.11 8.15 -1.31
CA HIS A 31 -7.04 8.37 0.13
C HIS A 31 -7.85 9.62 0.49
N ASN A 32 -8.91 9.43 1.28
CA ASN A 32 -9.82 10.44 1.78
C ASN A 32 -10.23 10.14 3.23
N GLU A 33 -11.15 10.91 3.81
CA GLU A 33 -11.60 10.76 5.21
C GLU A 33 -12.27 9.41 5.51
N SER A 34 -12.80 8.73 4.51
CA SER A 34 -13.39 7.39 4.63
C SER A 34 -12.36 6.26 4.57
N GLY A 35 -11.11 6.55 4.20
CA GLY A 35 -10.02 5.57 4.15
C GLY A 35 -9.18 5.65 2.87
N ALA A 36 -8.49 4.55 2.56
CA ALA A 36 -7.59 4.45 1.43
C ALA A 36 -7.79 3.16 0.62
N PHE A 37 -7.60 3.26 -0.68
CA PHE A 37 -7.56 2.13 -1.61
C PHE A 37 -6.23 2.13 -2.36
N GLY A 38 -5.62 0.95 -2.50
CA GLY A 38 -4.31 0.79 -3.12
C GLY A 38 -4.08 -0.60 -3.71
N LEU A 39 -3.00 -0.71 -4.48
CA LEU A 39 -2.62 -1.92 -5.21
C LEU A 39 -1.19 -2.34 -4.83
N ILE A 40 -1.01 -3.62 -4.51
CA ILE A 40 0.32 -4.20 -4.35
C ILE A 40 0.92 -4.41 -5.76
N LEU A 41 2.04 -3.75 -6.04
CA LEU A 41 2.67 -3.76 -7.37
C LEU A 41 3.64 -4.93 -7.57
N ASN A 42 4.18 -5.49 -6.49
CA ASN A 42 5.32 -6.40 -6.53
C ASN A 42 5.02 -7.82 -6.02
N LYS A 43 3.75 -8.17 -5.84
CA LYS A 43 3.31 -9.54 -5.54
C LYS A 43 2.49 -10.07 -6.71
N LYS A 44 2.94 -11.18 -7.29
CA LYS A 44 2.18 -11.89 -8.31
C LYS A 44 1.11 -12.72 -7.63
N THR A 45 -0.12 -12.66 -8.13
CA THR A 45 -1.16 -13.63 -7.74
C THR A 45 -0.73 -15.01 -8.23
N ALA A 46 -0.98 -16.05 -7.44
CA ALA A 46 -0.74 -17.43 -7.87
C ALA A 46 -1.54 -17.69 -9.17
N ARG A 47 -0.88 -18.33 -10.14
CA ARG A 47 -1.54 -18.84 -11.34
C ARG A 47 -2.31 -20.11 -11.01
#